data_AF-A0A6L4Z1C0-F1
#
_entry.id   AF-A0A6L4Z1C0-F1
#
_cell.length_a   1.000
_cell.length_b   1.000
_cell.length_c   1.000
_cell.angle_alpha   90.00
_cell.angle_beta   90.00
_cell.angle_gamma   90.00
#
_symmetry.space_group_name_H-M   'P 1'
#
loop_
_entity.id
_entity.type
_entity.pdbx_description
1 polymer ?
#
loop_
_entity_poly.entity_id
_entity_poly.type
_entity_poly.pdbx_seq_one_letter_code
_entity_poly.pdbx_strand_id
1 'polypeptide(L)'
;MEPKVEYPPLLAEGFQDIKLDELKVIFLTPFPKTTTRTKILRIFKHWIKGVKKLNVKCEIWIDGSFATEKVDPKDIDVVLFISSKDNY
;
A
#
# COMPACT_ATOMS: atom_id res chain seq x y z
N MET A 1 -19.35 -7.70 -20.46
CA MET A 1 -18.27 -7.35 -19.51
C MET A 1 -18.13 -8.53 -18.58
N GLU A 2 -16.94 -9.11 -18.43
CA GLU A 2 -16.74 -10.16 -17.43
C GLU A 2 -16.86 -9.56 -16.02
N PRO A 3 -17.47 -10.28 -15.07
CA PRO A 3 -17.60 -9.81 -13.70
C PRO A 3 -16.20 -9.63 -13.08
N LYS A 4 -16.01 -8.51 -12.40
CA LYS A 4 -14.77 -8.26 -11.64
C LYS A 4 -14.70 -9.28 -10.52
N VAL A 5 -13.68 -10.13 -10.54
CA VAL A 5 -13.41 -11.06 -9.42
C VAL A 5 -13.02 -10.24 -8.20
N GLU A 6 -13.79 -10.37 -7.13
CA GLU A 6 -13.48 -9.82 -5.82
C GLU A 6 -12.61 -10.80 -5.03
N TYR A 7 -11.71 -10.26 -4.22
CA TYR A 7 -10.79 -11.03 -3.39
C TYR A 7 -10.97 -10.60 -1.93
N PRO A 8 -10.88 -11.54 -0.97
CA PRO A 8 -10.97 -11.20 0.45
C PRO A 8 -9.92 -10.16 0.87
N PRO A 9 -10.20 -9.33 1.90
CA PRO A 9 -9.22 -8.42 2.44
C PRO A 9 -8.04 -9.18 3.05
N LEU A 10 -6.83 -8.64 2.90
CA LEU A 10 -5.61 -9.25 3.45
C LEU A 10 -5.47 -9.04 4.97
N LEU A 11 -6.15 -8.02 5.49
CA LEU A 11 -6.09 -7.59 6.88
C LEU A 11 -7.48 -7.61 7.51
N ALA A 12 -7.52 -7.61 8.84
CA ALA A 12 -8.77 -7.50 9.58
C ALA A 12 -9.49 -6.18 9.26
N GLU A 13 -10.82 -6.18 9.43
CA GLU A 13 -11.66 -5.02 9.19
C GLU A 13 -11.21 -3.78 10.02
N GLY A 14 -11.43 -2.59 9.46
CA GLY A 14 -11.03 -1.31 10.06
C GLY A 14 -9.66 -0.80 9.63
N PHE A 15 -9.20 0.30 10.24
CA PHE A 15 -7.88 0.87 9.98
C PHE A 15 -6.80 0.08 10.71
N GLN A 16 -5.78 -0.35 9.96
CA GLN A 16 -4.66 -1.11 10.48
C GLN A 16 -3.38 -0.29 10.31
N ASP A 17 -2.74 0.06 11.43
CA ASP A 17 -1.46 0.75 11.42
C ASP A 17 -0.35 -0.20 10.97
N ILE A 18 0.42 0.22 9.97
CA ILE A 18 1.49 -0.59 9.37
C ILE A 18 2.79 0.20 9.37
N LYS A 19 3.85 -0.42 9.88
CA LYS A 19 5.21 0.14 9.80
C LYS A 19 5.84 -0.15 8.43
N LEU A 20 6.78 0.71 8.05
CA LEU A 20 7.45 0.62 6.75
C LEU A 20 8.22 -0.70 6.53
N ASP A 21 8.77 -1.27 7.61
CA ASP A 21 9.47 -2.56 7.62
C ASP A 21 8.51 -3.76 7.54
N GLU A 22 7.27 -3.62 8.00
CA GLU A 22 6.22 -4.65 7.94
C GLU A 22 5.64 -4.83 6.52
N LEU A 23 5.77 -3.83 5.63
CA LEU A 23 5.17 -3.89 4.28
C LEU A 23 5.54 -5.15 3.50
N LYS A 24 6.77 -5.67 3.66
CA LYS A 24 7.18 -6.91 2.97
C LYS A 24 6.47 -8.12 3.55
N VAL A 25 6.43 -8.21 4.88
CA VAL A 25 5.83 -9.32 5.61
C VAL A 25 4.33 -9.41 5.33
N ILE A 26 3.65 -8.26 5.25
CA ILE A 26 2.22 -8.19 5.01
C ILE A 26 1.91 -8.41 3.52
N PHE A 27 2.46 -7.57 2.63
CA PHE A 27 1.97 -7.49 1.25
C PHE A 27 2.72 -8.35 0.22
N LEU A 28 3.81 -9.03 0.61
CA LEU A 28 4.63 -9.82 -0.31
C LEU A 28 4.89 -11.25 0.16
N THR A 29 5.31 -11.44 1.42
CA THR A 29 5.64 -12.78 1.95
C THR A 29 4.52 -13.82 1.78
N PRO A 30 3.21 -13.49 1.94
CA PRO A 30 2.13 -14.45 1.73
C PRO A 30 1.92 -14.89 0.27
N PHE A 31 2.58 -14.22 -0.69
CA PHE A 31 2.36 -14.40 -2.12
C PHE A 31 3.64 -14.88 -2.84
N PRO A 32 4.18 -16.08 -2.54
CA PRO A 32 5.44 -16.54 -3.12
C PRO A 32 5.40 -16.73 -4.65
N LYS A 33 4.20 -16.82 -5.24
CA LYS A 33 3.97 -16.98 -6.68
C LYS A 33 3.66 -15.68 -7.42
N THR A 34 3.63 -14.53 -6.72
CA THR A 34 3.34 -13.24 -7.37
C THR A 34 4.41 -12.87 -8.39
N THR A 35 3.97 -12.30 -9.51
CA THR A 35 4.82 -11.70 -10.54
C THR A 35 4.85 -10.17 -10.42
N THR A 36 3.89 -9.58 -9.70
CA THR A 36 3.65 -8.12 -9.66
C THR A 36 4.01 -7.46 -8.32
N ARG A 37 3.68 -8.07 -7.17
CA ARG A 37 3.81 -7.44 -5.84
C ARG A 37 5.23 -7.02 -5.50
N THR A 38 6.24 -7.81 -5.92
CA THR A 38 7.66 -7.46 -5.74
C THR A 38 8.01 -6.12 -6.41
N LYS A 39 7.54 -5.92 -7.65
CA LYS A 39 7.79 -4.69 -8.40
C LYS A 39 7.01 -3.52 -7.79
N ILE A 40 5.74 -3.72 -7.48
CA ILE A 40 4.87 -2.70 -6.87
C ILE A 40 5.47 -2.23 -5.54
N LEU A 41 5.81 -3.16 -4.64
CA LEU A 41 6.37 -2.83 -3.33
C LEU A 41 7.73 -2.10 -3.44
N ARG A 42 8.58 -2.49 -4.40
CA ARG A 42 9.85 -1.80 -4.66
C ARG A 42 9.63 -0.35 -5.09
N ILE A 43 8.70 -0.12 -6.02
CA ILE A 43 8.37 1.23 -6.53
C ILE A 43 7.73 2.06 -5.41
N PHE A 44 6.78 1.48 -4.67
CA PHE A 44 6.12 2.14 -3.55
C PHE A 44 7.12 2.57 -2.45
N LYS A 45 8.07 1.70 -2.08
CA LYS A 45 9.16 2.07 -1.15
C LYS A 45 10.03 3.21 -1.67
N HIS A 46 10.28 3.28 -2.98
CA HIS A 46 10.99 4.41 -3.58
C HIS A 46 10.15 5.69 -3.53
N TRP A 47 8.86 5.61 -3.82
CA TRP A 47 7.92 6.73 -3.72
C TRP A 47 7.83 7.27 -2.28
N ILE A 48 7.72 6.40 -1.26
CA ILE A 48 7.74 6.79 0.17
C ILE A 48 9.03 7.55 0.51
N LYS A 49 10.19 7.12 -0.01
CA LYS A 49 11.45 7.87 0.19
C LYS A 49 11.38 9.28 -0.43
N GLY A 50 10.69 9.45 -1.55
CA GLY A 50 10.40 10.76 -2.15
C GLY A 50 9.52 11.61 -1.24
N VAL A 51 8.39 11.07 -0.76
CA VAL A 51 7.48 11.76 0.17
C VAL A 51 8.20 12.19 1.44
N LYS A 52 9.03 11.33 2.03
CA LYS A 52 9.83 11.67 3.23
C LYS A 52 10.77 12.86 3.02
N LYS A 53 11.25 13.11 1.80
CA LYS A 53 12.10 14.27 1.49
C LYS A 53 11.36 15.61 1.51
N LEU A 54 10.03 15.59 1.42
CA LEU A 54 9.22 16.81 1.50
C LEU A 54 9.21 17.39 2.92
N ASN A 55 9.66 16.64 3.92
CA ASN A 55 9.69 17.06 5.33
C ASN A 55 8.34 17.56 5.85
N VAL A 56 7.24 16.98 5.36
CA VAL A 56 5.88 17.25 5.80
C VAL A 56 5.36 16.13 6.69
N LYS A 57 4.48 16.48 7.64
CA LYS A 57 3.73 15.48 8.37
C LYS A 57 2.64 14.93 7.45
N CYS A 58 2.69 13.65 7.18
CA CYS A 58 1.72 12.97 6.33
C CYS A 58 1.32 11.60 6.85
N GLU A 59 0.16 11.13 6.39
CA GLU A 59 -0.37 9.79 6.59
C GLU A 59 -0.68 9.17 5.23
N ILE A 60 -0.38 7.88 5.08
CA ILE A 60 -0.53 7.15 3.81
C ILE A 60 -1.46 5.97 4.06
N TRP A 61 -2.59 5.95 3.37
CA TRP A 61 -3.49 4.79 3.35
C TRP A 61 -3.25 3.96 2.09
N ILE A 62 -3.33 2.65 2.24
CA ILE A 62 -3.19 1.67 1.16
C ILE A 62 -4.54 0.97 1.01
N ASP A 63 -5.05 0.88 -0.21
CA ASP A 63 -6.34 0.27 -0.49
C ASP A 63 -6.31 -0.54 -1.80
N GLY A 64 -7.48 -0.98 -2.24
CA GLY A 64 -7.72 -1.61 -3.52
C GLY A 64 -7.13 -3.00 -3.60
N SER A 65 -6.91 -3.47 -4.83
CA SER A 65 -6.61 -4.88 -5.05
C SER A 65 -5.27 -5.34 -4.44
N PHE A 66 -4.36 -4.41 -4.16
CA PHE A 66 -3.09 -4.70 -3.49
C PHE A 66 -3.26 -5.11 -2.02
N ALA A 67 -4.30 -4.57 -1.35
CA ALA A 67 -4.66 -4.85 0.04
C ALA A 67 -5.61 -6.06 0.21
N THR A 68 -5.75 -6.88 -0.84
CA THR A 68 -6.57 -8.10 -0.83
C THR A 68 -5.71 -9.36 -1.03
N GLU A 69 -6.33 -10.53 -0.99
CA GLU A 69 -5.72 -11.82 -1.33
C GLU A 69 -5.43 -12.02 -2.82
N LYS A 70 -5.65 -11.01 -3.68
CA LYS A 70 -5.29 -11.09 -5.10
C LYS A 70 -3.79 -11.35 -5.28
N VAL A 71 -3.40 -12.47 -5.89
CA VAL A 71 -1.97 -12.82 -6.05
C VAL A 71 -1.22 -11.79 -6.88
N ASP A 72 -1.82 -11.34 -7.98
CA ASP A 72 -1.23 -10.37 -8.90
C ASP A 72 -2.10 -9.11 -9.09
N PRO A 73 -2.06 -8.17 -8.11
CA PRO A 73 -2.64 -6.85 -8.30
C PRO A 73 -1.89 -6.09 -9.39
N LYS A 74 -2.60 -5.26 -10.13
CA LYS A 74 -2.03 -4.52 -11.27
C LYS A 74 -1.18 -3.32 -10.79
N ASP A 75 -1.62 -2.70 -9.71
CA ASP A 75 -1.15 -1.45 -9.13
C ASP A 75 -1.39 -1.45 -7.61
N ILE A 76 -1.03 -0.34 -6.96
CA ILE A 76 -1.32 -0.04 -5.56
C ILE A 76 -2.13 1.26 -5.52
N ASP A 77 -3.26 1.24 -4.84
CA ASP A 77 -4.09 2.42 -4.61
C ASP A 77 -3.65 3.06 -3.30
N VAL A 78 -3.40 4.38 -3.32
CA VAL A 78 -2.81 5.11 -2.20
C VAL A 78 -3.51 6.45 -2.02
N VAL A 79 -3.89 6.77 -0.77
CA VAL A 79 -4.32 8.12 -0.37
C VAL A 79 -3.25 8.73 0.54
N LEU A 80 -2.79 9.94 0.21
CA LEU A 80 -1.82 10.68 1.01
C LEU A 80 -2.51 11.88 1.66
N PHE A 81 -2.62 11.86 2.98
CA PHE A 81 -3.05 13.01 3.76
C PHE A 81 -1.83 13.82 4.16
N ILE A 82 -1.86 15.13 3.88
CA ILE A 82 -0.79 16.05 4.28
C ILE A 82 -1.41 17.06 5.24
N SER A 83 -0.82 17.17 6.42
CA SER A 83 -1.19 18.24 7.35
C SER A 83 -0.35 19.47 7.01
N SER A 84 -1.01 20.56 6.60
CA SER A 84 -0.41 21.88 6.76
C SER A 84 -0.42 22.18 8.26
N LYS A 85 0.76 22.30 8.87
CA LYS A 85 0.85 23.20 10.01
C LYS A 85 1.01 24.59 9.43
N ASP A 86 -0.08 25.34 9.37
CA ASP A 86 0.02 26.80 9.29
C ASP A 86 0.58 27.25 10.63
N ASN A 87 1.90 27.45 10.69
CA ASN A 87 2.54 28.12 11.82
C ASN A 87 2.30 29.63 11.63
N TYR A 88 1.19 30.15 12.16
CA TYR A 88 1.04 31.57 12.44
C TYR A 88 1.77 31.94 13.73
#